data_AF-A0A9J6AQ00-F1
#
_entry.id   AF-A0A9J6AQ00-F1
#
_cell.length_a   1.000
_cell.length_b   1.000
_cell.length_c   1.000
_cell.angle_alpha   90.00
_cell.angle_beta   90.00
_cell.angle_gamma   90.00
#
_symmetry.space_group_name_H-M   'P 1'
#
loop_
_entity.id
_entity.type
_entity.pdbx_description
1 polymer ?
#
loop_
_entity_poly.entity_id
_entity_poly.type
_entity_poly.pdbx_seq_one_letter_code
_entity_poly.pdbx_strand_id
1 'polypeptide(L)'
;MPIETMTPVAAPTPATGTPASAPAPTNNNNNEAQKKSNRIQVSNTKKPLFFYVNLAKRYMQQHTEVELSALGMAITTVVTVAEILKNGGFATEKKVLTSTVGMKDEAKGRMVQKARIEIVLTKSEKFDKLMTPNNTNSDRAVAQDGAATNKNTITSDTKEQNKK
;
A
#
# COMPACT_ATOMS: atom_id res chain seq x y z
N MET A 1 -50.27 41.17 55.59
CA MET A 1 -49.85 40.66 54.26
C MET A 1 -48.70 39.69 54.47
N PRO A 2 -48.81 38.44 53.96
CA PRO A 2 -47.89 37.33 54.22
C PRO A 2 -46.88 37.13 53.07
N ILE A 3 -45.75 36.47 53.35
CA ILE A 3 -45.07 35.49 52.47
C ILE A 3 -44.38 34.49 53.42
N GLU A 4 -44.97 33.34 53.72
CA GLU A 4 -44.84 32.05 53.00
C GLU A 4 -43.40 31.70 52.55
N THR A 5 -42.73 30.88 53.37
CA THR A 5 -41.68 29.97 52.91
C THR A 5 -42.13 28.55 53.19
N MET A 6 -42.33 27.80 52.10
CA MET A 6 -42.73 26.40 52.05
C MET A 6 -41.65 25.46 52.59
N THR A 7 -42.16 24.38 53.20
CA THR A 7 -41.60 23.06 53.56
C THR A 7 -41.07 22.30 52.31
N PRO A 8 -40.70 20.99 52.29
CA PRO A 8 -40.85 19.90 53.28
C PRO A 8 -39.67 18.88 53.38
N VAL A 9 -39.50 18.22 54.53
CA VAL A 9 -39.78 16.79 54.86
C VAL A 9 -38.71 15.76 54.48
N ALA A 10 -38.39 14.91 55.45
CA ALA A 10 -37.41 13.85 55.42
C ALA A 10 -38.03 12.45 55.28
N ALA A 11 -37.20 11.50 54.79
CA ALA A 11 -37.20 10.02 54.92
C ALA A 11 -38.21 9.22 54.05
N PRO A 12 -37.97 7.92 53.68
CA PRO A 12 -37.06 6.91 54.28
C PRO A 12 -36.23 5.99 53.29
N THR A 13 -35.40 5.09 53.85
CA THR A 13 -34.66 3.90 53.30
C THR A 13 -35.56 2.87 52.56
N PRO A 14 -35.13 1.79 51.82
CA PRO A 14 -33.99 0.85 52.02
C PRO A 14 -33.33 0.24 50.73
N ALA A 15 -32.44 -0.75 50.91
CA ALA A 15 -31.58 -1.45 49.94
C ALA A 15 -32.26 -2.31 48.85
N THR A 16 -31.67 -2.42 47.65
CA THR A 16 -31.49 -3.67 46.86
C THR A 16 -30.73 -3.42 45.55
N GLY A 17 -29.94 -4.40 45.09
CA GLY A 17 -29.75 -4.64 43.66
C GLY A 17 -28.31 -4.65 43.15
N THR A 18 -27.69 -5.83 43.17
CA THR A 18 -26.71 -6.22 42.15
C THR A 18 -27.45 -6.31 40.80
N PRO A 19 -26.89 -5.76 39.72
CA PRO A 19 -27.03 -6.45 38.44
C PRO A 19 -25.70 -6.52 37.67
N ALA A 20 -25.45 -7.73 37.20
CA ALA A 20 -25.05 -8.04 35.83
C ALA A 20 -23.76 -7.43 35.24
N SER A 21 -22.81 -8.34 35.04
CA SER A 21 -21.81 -8.33 33.96
C SER A 21 -22.30 -7.78 32.62
N ALA A 22 -21.42 -6.99 31.99
CA ALA A 22 -21.13 -6.83 30.53
C ALA A 22 -21.22 -5.36 30.02
N PRO A 23 -20.45 -4.95 28.99
CA PRO A 23 -19.29 -5.57 28.34
C PRO A 23 -18.01 -4.70 28.35
N ALA A 24 -16.89 -5.36 28.06
CA ALA A 24 -15.57 -4.78 27.83
C ALA A 24 -15.57 -3.67 26.75
N PRO A 25 -14.60 -2.72 26.78
CA PRO A 25 -14.27 -1.94 25.60
C PRO A 25 -13.65 -2.87 24.54
N THR A 26 -14.48 -3.38 23.63
CA THR A 26 -14.00 -3.96 22.38
C THR A 26 -13.48 -2.82 21.51
N ASN A 27 -12.18 -2.53 21.57
CA ASN A 27 -11.55 -1.84 20.47
C ASN A 27 -10.08 -2.22 20.31
N ASN A 28 -9.72 -2.46 19.06
CA ASN A 28 -8.38 -2.70 18.53
C ASN A 28 -7.83 -4.13 18.57
N ASN A 29 -8.63 -5.11 18.13
CA ASN A 29 -8.05 -6.31 17.48
C ASN A 29 -7.87 -6.05 15.96
N ASN A 30 -7.03 -5.08 15.62
CA ASN A 30 -6.53 -4.84 14.25
C ASN A 30 -5.46 -5.89 13.84
N ASN A 31 -5.58 -7.14 14.26
CA ASN A 31 -4.55 -8.15 14.03
C ASN A 31 -5.07 -9.56 13.69
N GLU A 32 -6.38 -9.80 13.72
CA GLU A 32 -6.92 -11.12 13.38
C GLU A 32 -7.33 -11.25 11.89
N ALA A 33 -7.59 -10.13 11.21
CA ALA A 33 -7.80 -10.11 9.76
C ALA A 33 -6.50 -10.28 8.94
N GLN A 34 -5.33 -10.20 9.58
CA GLN A 34 -4.02 -10.24 8.91
C GLN A 34 -3.57 -11.64 8.45
N LYS A 35 -4.18 -12.73 8.96
CA LYS A 35 -3.74 -14.10 8.61
C LYS A 35 -4.48 -14.71 7.41
N LYS A 36 -5.50 -14.04 6.86
CA LYS A 36 -6.25 -14.48 5.65
C LYS A 36 -6.54 -13.34 4.67
N SER A 37 -5.90 -12.17 4.81
CA SER A 37 -6.19 -11.03 3.93
C SER A 37 -5.28 -11.04 2.71
N ASN A 38 -5.92 -11.20 1.55
CA ASN A 38 -5.37 -10.93 0.23
C ASN A 38 -5.23 -9.41 -0.04
N ARG A 39 -4.96 -8.60 0.99
CA ARG A 39 -4.94 -7.14 0.91
C ARG A 39 -3.55 -6.59 1.19
N ILE A 40 -3.08 -5.75 0.29
CA ILE A 40 -1.80 -5.07 0.37
C ILE A 40 -2.06 -3.59 0.63
N GLN A 41 -1.58 -3.11 1.76
CA GLN A 41 -1.55 -1.68 2.04
C GLN A 41 -0.23 -1.10 1.57
N VAL A 42 -0.31 -0.25 0.55
CA VAL A 42 0.81 0.50 0.02
C VAL A 42 0.92 1.83 0.77
N SER A 43 2.15 2.15 1.14
CA SER A 43 2.50 3.37 1.86
C SER A 43 3.65 4.06 1.14
N ASN A 44 3.78 5.37 1.31
CA ASN A 44 4.87 6.16 0.72
C ASN A 44 6.20 6.02 1.50
N THR A 45 6.41 4.87 2.16
CA THR A 45 7.58 4.64 3.01
C THR A 45 8.73 4.06 2.19
N LYS A 46 9.88 3.84 2.84
CA LYS A 46 11.17 3.39 2.27
C LYS A 46 11.16 2.07 1.47
N LYS A 47 10.00 1.45 1.24
CA LYS A 47 9.91 0.22 0.46
C LYS A 47 10.07 0.57 -1.03
N PRO A 48 10.97 -0.11 -1.76
CA PRO A 48 11.13 0.12 -3.19
C PRO A 48 9.86 -0.30 -3.94
N LEU A 49 9.58 0.31 -5.09
CA LEU A 49 8.36 0.04 -5.87
C LEU A 49 8.16 -1.46 -6.16
N PHE A 50 9.22 -2.17 -6.55
CA PHE A 50 9.18 -3.60 -6.87
C PHE A 50 8.89 -4.50 -5.66
N PHE A 51 9.02 -3.99 -4.42
CA PHE A 51 8.58 -4.72 -3.24
C PHE A 51 7.09 -5.06 -3.33
N TYR A 52 6.27 -4.07 -3.69
CA TYR A 52 4.81 -4.24 -3.80
C TYR A 52 4.42 -5.08 -5.01
N VAL A 53 5.15 -4.97 -6.13
CA VAL A 53 4.96 -5.83 -7.31
C VAL A 53 5.21 -7.29 -6.95
N ASN A 54 6.33 -7.60 -6.31
CA ASN A 54 6.69 -8.97 -5.96
C ASN A 54 5.78 -9.54 -4.87
N LEU A 55 5.36 -8.70 -3.92
CA LEU A 55 4.39 -9.08 -2.90
C LEU A 55 3.03 -9.42 -3.53
N ALA A 56 2.55 -8.62 -4.48
CA ALA A 56 1.31 -8.88 -5.20
C ALA A 56 1.38 -10.19 -5.98
N LYS A 57 2.49 -10.45 -6.70
CA LYS A 57 2.69 -11.75 -7.37
C LYS A 57 2.62 -12.92 -6.40
N ARG A 58 3.26 -12.82 -5.24
CA ARG A 58 3.18 -13.87 -4.20
C ARG A 58 1.75 -14.06 -3.67
N TYR A 59 1.01 -12.98 -3.48
CA TYR A 59 -0.39 -13.05 -3.01
C TYR A 59 -1.30 -13.67 -4.07
N MET A 60 -1.08 -13.36 -5.35
CA MET A 60 -1.81 -13.95 -6.47
C MET A 60 -1.48 -15.43 -6.71
N GLN A 61 -0.36 -15.94 -6.19
CA GLN A 61 -0.09 -17.38 -6.18
C GLN A 61 -0.95 -18.12 -5.14
N GLN A 62 -1.25 -17.47 -4.01
CA GLN A 62 -1.99 -18.07 -2.89
C GLN A 62 -3.49 -17.81 -2.97
N HIS A 63 -3.90 -16.72 -3.62
CA HIS A 63 -5.27 -16.25 -3.73
C HIS A 63 -5.60 -15.89 -5.18
N THR A 64 -6.84 -16.13 -5.60
CA THR A 64 -7.31 -15.77 -6.94
C THR A 64 -7.38 -14.26 -7.15
N GLU A 65 -7.59 -13.50 -6.07
CA GLU A 65 -7.77 -12.05 -6.09
C GLU A 65 -6.86 -11.39 -5.07
N VAL A 66 -6.38 -10.19 -5.38
CA VAL A 66 -5.56 -9.36 -4.49
C VAL A 66 -6.10 -7.93 -4.49
N GLU A 67 -6.18 -7.34 -3.30
CA GLU A 67 -6.63 -5.96 -3.10
C GLU A 67 -5.45 -5.05 -2.80
N LEU A 68 -5.22 -4.04 -3.62
CA LEU A 68 -4.22 -3.01 -3.39
C LEU A 68 -4.90 -1.76 -2.82
N SER A 69 -4.44 -1.25 -1.68
CA SER A 69 -4.99 -0.04 -1.08
C SER A 69 -3.91 0.97 -0.71
N ALA A 70 -4.19 2.26 -0.94
CA ALA A 70 -3.28 3.35 -0.58
C ALA A 70 -4.03 4.60 -0.15
N LEU A 71 -3.32 5.47 0.56
CA LEU A 71 -3.79 6.78 1.02
C LEU A 71 -2.86 7.91 0.53
N GLY A 72 -3.46 9.01 0.07
CA GLY A 72 -2.74 10.23 -0.32
C GLY A 72 -1.64 9.99 -1.35
N MET A 73 -0.41 10.44 -1.05
CA MET A 73 0.73 10.34 -1.98
C MET A 73 1.06 8.90 -2.41
N ALA A 74 0.72 7.88 -1.62
CA ALA A 74 0.99 6.49 -1.96
C ALA A 74 0.08 5.95 -3.08
N ILE A 75 -0.96 6.69 -3.49
CA ILE A 75 -1.89 6.30 -4.55
C ILE A 75 -1.15 6.10 -5.88
N THR A 76 -0.18 6.96 -6.20
CA THR A 76 0.61 6.85 -7.43
C THR A 76 1.31 5.49 -7.52
N THR A 77 1.94 5.04 -6.42
CA THR A 77 2.59 3.73 -6.35
C THR A 77 1.63 2.57 -6.61
N VAL A 78 0.39 2.63 -6.09
CA VAL A 78 -0.62 1.58 -6.33
C VAL A 78 -1.02 1.52 -7.79
N VAL A 79 -1.24 2.67 -8.42
CA VAL A 79 -1.59 2.75 -9.85
C VAL A 79 -0.47 2.15 -10.70
N THR A 80 0.78 2.55 -10.44
CA THR A 80 1.93 1.99 -11.17
C THR A 80 2.11 0.49 -10.95
N VAL A 81 1.91 -0.02 -9.73
CA VAL A 81 1.98 -1.48 -9.46
C VAL A 81 0.89 -2.23 -10.22
N ALA A 82 -0.34 -1.72 -10.23
CA ALA A 82 -1.43 -2.32 -10.99
C ALA A 82 -1.14 -2.31 -12.50
N GLU A 83 -0.62 -1.20 -13.04
CA GLU A 83 -0.20 -1.10 -14.43
C GLU A 83 0.89 -2.11 -14.79
N ILE A 84 1.93 -2.24 -13.95
CA ILE A 84 3.01 -3.22 -14.19
C ILE A 84 2.46 -4.65 -14.23
N LEU A 85 1.53 -5.00 -13.34
CA LEU A 85 0.94 -6.33 -13.29
C LEU A 85 0.02 -6.61 -14.49
N LYS A 86 -0.75 -5.61 -14.95
CA LYS A 86 -1.59 -5.73 -16.14
C LYS A 86 -0.78 -5.81 -17.42
N ASN A 87 0.17 -4.88 -17.61
CA ASN A 87 1.03 -4.84 -18.79
C ASN A 87 1.94 -6.05 -18.89
N GLY A 88 2.39 -6.57 -17.74
CA GLY A 88 3.13 -7.82 -17.66
C GLY A 88 2.27 -9.07 -17.88
N GLY A 89 0.96 -8.94 -18.09
CA GLY A 89 0.06 -10.08 -18.29
C GLY A 89 -0.09 -10.98 -17.06
N PHE A 90 0.19 -10.47 -15.86
CA PHE A 90 0.01 -11.21 -14.61
C PHE A 90 -1.43 -11.08 -14.09
N ALA A 91 -2.01 -9.88 -14.17
CA ALA A 91 -3.30 -9.57 -13.57
C ALA A 91 -4.30 -8.94 -14.55
N THR A 92 -5.58 -9.11 -14.26
CA THR A 92 -6.67 -8.33 -14.85
C THR A 92 -7.34 -7.52 -13.74
N GLU A 93 -7.75 -6.28 -14.02
CA GLU A 93 -8.50 -5.49 -13.04
C GLU A 93 -9.95 -5.94 -12.94
N LYS A 94 -10.42 -6.11 -11.71
CA LYS A 94 -11.81 -6.45 -11.42
C LYS A 94 -12.60 -5.23 -10.97
N LYS A 95 -11.98 -4.39 -10.13
CA LYS A 95 -12.63 -3.20 -9.56
C LYS A 95 -11.59 -2.14 -9.20
N VAL A 96 -11.94 -0.87 -9.45
CA VAL A 96 -11.19 0.30 -8.98
C VAL A 96 -12.16 1.20 -8.22
N LEU A 97 -11.84 1.51 -6.97
CA LEU A 97 -12.65 2.38 -6.12
C LEU A 97 -11.77 3.48 -5.53
N THR A 98 -12.22 4.72 -5.64
CA THR A 98 -11.62 5.88 -4.99
C THR A 98 -12.60 6.50 -4.01
N SER A 99 -12.14 6.81 -2.81
CA SER A 99 -12.95 7.44 -1.76
C SER A 99 -12.12 8.47 -1.01
N THR A 100 -12.76 9.26 -0.14
CA THR A 100 -12.09 10.14 0.81
C THR A 100 -12.33 9.64 2.22
N VAL A 101 -11.29 9.51 3.03
CA VAL A 101 -11.39 9.15 4.45
C VAL A 101 -11.06 10.37 5.31
N GLY A 102 -11.93 10.71 6.26
CA GLY A 102 -11.68 11.75 7.25
C GLY A 102 -10.74 11.22 8.33
N MET A 103 -9.61 11.88 8.54
CA MET A 103 -8.68 11.60 9.64
C MET A 103 -8.65 12.83 10.57
N LYS A 104 -8.75 12.59 11.87
CA LYS A 104 -8.60 13.64 12.88
C LYS A 104 -7.10 13.91 13.06
N ASP A 105 -6.66 15.11 12.71
CA ASP A 105 -5.29 15.56 12.99
C ASP A 105 -5.26 16.20 14.38
N GLU A 106 -4.80 15.45 15.39
CA GLU A 106 -4.72 15.92 16.77
C GLU A 106 -3.72 17.08 16.94
N ALA A 107 -2.72 17.20 16.05
CA ALA A 107 -1.75 18.28 16.12
C ALA A 107 -2.32 19.64 15.68
N LYS A 108 -3.39 19.63 14.86
CA LYS A 108 -4.02 20.85 14.33
C LYS A 108 -5.49 21.02 14.71
N GLY A 109 -6.07 20.08 15.45
CA GLY A 109 -7.48 20.08 15.85
C GLY A 109 -8.47 20.03 14.68
N ARG A 110 -8.00 19.83 13.44
CA ARG A 110 -8.80 19.91 12.22
C ARG A 110 -9.00 18.51 11.62
N MET A 111 -10.18 18.23 11.10
CA MET A 111 -10.41 17.04 10.28
C MET A 111 -9.76 17.22 8.91
N VAL A 112 -8.85 16.31 8.55
CA VAL A 112 -8.18 16.27 7.26
C VAL A 112 -8.79 15.13 6.45
N GLN A 113 -9.31 15.44 5.27
CA GLN A 113 -9.75 14.40 4.33
C GLN A 113 -8.56 13.94 3.50
N LYS A 114 -8.31 12.63 3.47
CA LYS A 114 -7.29 12.00 2.63
C LYS A 114 -7.96 11.15 1.56
N ALA A 115 -7.49 11.25 0.33
CA ALA A 115 -7.90 10.33 -0.72
C ALA A 115 -7.45 8.90 -0.38
N ARG A 116 -8.29 7.93 -0.70
CA ARG A 116 -8.07 6.49 -0.58
C ARG A 116 -8.38 5.83 -1.92
N ILE A 117 -7.53 4.91 -2.34
CA ILE A 117 -7.78 4.05 -3.50
C ILE A 117 -7.80 2.59 -3.06
N GLU A 118 -8.64 1.80 -3.72
CA GLU A 118 -8.73 0.35 -3.61
C GLU A 118 -8.85 -0.26 -5.00
N ILE A 119 -7.89 -1.10 -5.37
CA ILE A 119 -7.88 -1.80 -6.65
C ILE A 119 -7.93 -3.30 -6.38
N VAL A 120 -8.96 -3.97 -6.88
CA VAL A 120 -9.06 -5.43 -6.85
C VAL A 120 -8.52 -5.96 -8.18
N LEU A 121 -7.46 -6.74 -8.10
CA LEU A 121 -6.84 -7.43 -9.23
C LEU A 121 -7.12 -8.92 -9.12
N THR A 122 -7.42 -9.55 -10.26
CA THR A 122 -7.63 -10.99 -10.37
C THR A 122 -6.48 -11.61 -11.16
N LYS A 123 -6.12 -12.84 -10.79
CA LYS A 123 -5.14 -13.65 -11.51
C LYS A 123 -5.58 -13.85 -12.97
N SER A 124 -4.69 -13.54 -13.91
CA SER A 124 -4.93 -13.81 -15.33
C SER A 124 -4.61 -15.26 -15.67
N GLU A 125 -5.16 -15.74 -16.79
CA GLU A 125 -4.89 -17.10 -17.31
C GLU A 125 -3.40 -17.32 -17.67
N LYS A 126 -2.69 -16.23 -18.01
CA LYS A 126 -1.27 -16.26 -18.38
C LYS A 126 -0.34 -16.27 -17.18
N PHE A 127 -0.86 -16.08 -15.97
CA PHE A 127 -0.07 -15.91 -14.75
C PHE A 127 0.86 -17.09 -14.48
N ASP A 128 0.36 -18.33 -14.52
CA ASP A 128 1.15 -19.51 -14.15
C ASP A 128 2.33 -19.72 -15.12
N LYS A 129 2.11 -19.46 -16.41
CA LYS A 129 3.15 -19.54 -17.46
C LYS A 129 4.25 -18.49 -17.29
N LEU A 130 3.91 -17.32 -16.75
CA LEU A 130 4.82 -16.20 -16.54
C LEU A 130 5.50 -16.24 -15.16
N MET A 131 4.98 -17.05 -14.23
CA MET A 131 5.51 -17.20 -12.86
C MET A 131 6.53 -18.34 -12.75
N THR A 132 6.50 -19.32 -13.66
CA THR A 132 7.63 -20.23 -13.86
C THR A 132 8.85 -19.43 -14.30
N PRO A 133 10.00 -19.55 -13.61
CA PRO A 133 11.18 -18.81 -13.98
C PRO A 133 11.60 -19.23 -15.38
N ASN A 134 11.35 -18.34 -16.33
CA ASN A 134 12.08 -18.35 -17.58
C ASN A 134 13.52 -18.01 -17.22
N ASN A 135 14.35 -19.04 -17.01
CA ASN A 135 15.80 -18.91 -17.06
C ASN A 135 16.18 -18.65 -18.53
N THR A 136 15.75 -17.52 -19.07
CA THR A 136 16.06 -17.07 -20.43
C THR A 136 16.63 -15.66 -20.34
N ASN A 137 17.79 -15.57 -19.68
CA ASN A 137 18.80 -14.57 -20.01
C ASN A 137 19.49 -14.92 -21.34
N SER A 138 18.72 -15.14 -22.42
CA SER A 138 19.30 -15.55 -23.71
C SER A 138 18.77 -14.79 -24.93
N ASP A 139 17.98 -13.74 -24.78
CA ASP A 139 17.46 -13.02 -25.96
C ASP A 139 17.45 -11.49 -25.80
N ARG A 140 18.58 -10.92 -25.39
CA ARG A 140 18.88 -9.48 -25.56
C ARG A 140 20.26 -9.21 -26.16
N ALA A 141 20.89 -10.22 -26.75
CA ALA A 141 22.27 -10.14 -27.24
C ALA A 141 22.39 -10.50 -28.74
N VAL A 142 21.48 -10.04 -29.61
CA VAL A 142 21.77 -10.01 -31.06
C VAL A 142 20.99 -8.86 -31.71
N ALA A 143 21.64 -7.71 -31.92
CA ALA A 143 21.49 -6.81 -33.08
C ALA A 143 22.10 -5.42 -32.80
N GLN A 144 23.42 -5.34 -32.72
CA GLN A 144 24.20 -4.24 -33.31
C GLN A 144 25.69 -4.59 -33.23
N ASP A 145 26.18 -5.34 -34.21
CA ASP A 145 27.54 -5.15 -34.70
C ASP A 145 27.57 -5.43 -36.21
N GLY A 146 28.20 -4.51 -36.94
CA GLY A 146 28.14 -4.41 -38.40
C GLY A 146 28.88 -3.17 -38.92
N ALA A 147 30.11 -3.02 -38.45
CA ALA A 147 31.26 -2.27 -38.98
C ALA A 147 31.10 -1.31 -40.17
N ALA A 148 31.60 -0.08 -39.98
CA ALA A 148 32.30 0.67 -41.03
C ALA A 148 33.58 1.31 -40.48
N THR A 149 34.68 0.81 -41.00
CA THR A 149 36.08 1.21 -40.84
C THR A 149 36.30 2.70 -41.12
N ASN A 150 37.01 3.41 -40.23
CA ASN A 150 37.94 4.42 -40.69
C ASN A 150 39.22 4.40 -39.85
N LYS A 151 40.34 4.13 -40.54
CA LYS A 151 41.70 4.16 -40.01
C LYS A 151 42.16 5.62 -40.02
N ASN A 152 42.69 6.09 -38.89
CA ASN A 152 43.88 6.93 -38.98
C ASN A 152 44.79 6.71 -37.78
N THR A 153 45.92 6.09 -38.06
CA THR A 153 47.07 5.88 -37.18
C THR A 153 47.96 7.12 -37.27
N ILE A 154 48.24 7.81 -36.16
CA ILE A 154 49.56 8.40 -35.90
C ILE A 154 49.90 8.21 -34.42
N THR A 155 51.13 7.74 -34.25
CA THR A 155 51.77 7.11 -33.09
C THR A 155 52.48 8.14 -32.20
N SER A 156 52.66 7.73 -30.93
CA SER A 156 53.81 7.93 -30.04
C SER A 156 54.17 9.31 -29.47
N ASP A 157 54.17 9.32 -28.14
CA ASP A 157 55.22 9.81 -27.22
C ASP A 157 55.75 11.24 -27.35
N THR A 158 55.63 12.00 -26.25
CA THR A 158 56.76 12.70 -25.59
C THR A 158 56.32 13.19 -24.20
N LYS A 159 56.85 12.52 -23.17
CA LYS A 159 57.59 13.08 -22.03
C LYS A 159 57.17 14.43 -21.40
N GLU A 160 57.06 14.37 -20.06
CA GLU A 160 57.92 15.12 -19.12
C GLU A 160 57.62 16.61 -18.83
N GLN A 161 57.30 16.84 -17.55
CA GLN A 161 57.67 17.97 -16.68
C GLN A 161 57.42 19.44 -17.11
N ASN A 162 56.88 20.18 -16.13
CA ASN A 162 57.43 21.41 -15.52
C ASN A 162 56.50 22.64 -15.55
N LYS A 163 56.02 22.98 -14.34
CA LYS A 163 56.05 24.32 -13.70
C LYS A 163 55.52 25.53 -14.48
N LYS A 164 54.41 26.07 -13.97
CA LYS A 164 54.35 27.45 -13.45
C LYS A 164 53.18 27.61 -12.49
#